data_AF-A0A9Y2JXX2-F1
#
_entry.id   AF-A0A9Y2JXX2-F1
#
_cell.length_a   1.000
_cell.length_b   1.000
_cell.length_c   1.000
_cell.angle_alpha   90.00
_cell.angle_beta   90.00
_cell.angle_gamma   90.00
#
_symmetry.space_group_name_H-M   'P 1'
#
loop_
_entity.id
_entity.type
_entity.pdbx_description
1 polymer ?
#
loop_
_entity_poly.entity_id
_entity_poly.type
_entity_poly.pdbx_seq_one_letter_code
_entity_poly.pdbx_strand_id
1 'polypeptide(L)'
;MQKLLGCLMGALFALVLLSSLIEGVIRLLAHEWPYLVPVVSVLLAIDLLFRRRRRASAEQAEMATITRQAAEVERLRKRSDRAIQVLAADRVVLERKSRELDELRRTTRGEVNFQLLTQRHHTSRKLADEWHGHKHQAIGSKRELAAGVRKLENHLARAAQGSTRLRRHAEQTRATVRALSGGVGQVQQEINRSDTELTRFNQATGKLRDHIRDNCGRRGSRWYEDLQERTRQRASH
;
A
#
# COMPACT_ATOMS: atom_id res chain seq x y z
N MET A 1 1.16 -66.78 34.65
CA MET A 1 2.10 -66.45 35.74
C MET A 1 3.43 -65.85 35.26
N GLN A 2 4.09 -66.36 34.20
CA GLN A 2 5.40 -65.85 33.75
C GLN A 2 5.45 -64.35 33.38
N LYS A 3 4.38 -63.77 32.81
CA LYS A 3 4.33 -62.34 32.45
C LYS A 3 4.28 -61.39 33.68
N LEU A 4 3.67 -61.83 34.78
CA LEU A 4 3.60 -61.05 36.03
C LEU A 4 4.96 -61.04 36.74
N LEU A 5 5.70 -62.14 36.69
CA LEU A 5 7.06 -62.23 37.26
C LEU A 5 8.05 -61.28 36.54
N GLY A 6 7.93 -61.16 35.21
CA GLY A 6 8.80 -60.28 34.42
C GLY A 6 8.59 -58.78 34.70
N CYS A 7 7.34 -58.32 34.85
CA CYS A 7 7.05 -56.94 35.23
C CYS A 7 7.54 -56.59 36.63
N LEU A 8 7.46 -57.54 37.57
CA LEU A 8 7.87 -57.32 38.95
C LEU A 8 9.39 -57.21 39.08
N MET A 9 10.14 -58.01 38.31
CA MET A 9 11.60 -57.91 38.21
C MET A 9 12.05 -56.60 37.53
N GLY A 10 11.34 -56.16 36.48
CA GLY A 10 11.62 -54.87 35.84
C GLY A 10 11.39 -53.67 36.77
N ALA A 11 10.32 -53.70 37.57
CA ALA A 11 10.03 -52.67 38.56
C ALA A 11 11.06 -52.65 39.70
N LEU A 12 11.47 -53.83 40.20
CA LEU A 12 12.52 -53.94 41.21
C LEU A 12 13.87 -53.43 40.69
N PHE A 13 14.22 -53.71 39.43
CA PHE A 13 15.45 -53.22 38.83
C PHE A 13 15.44 -51.69 38.67
N ALA A 14 14.30 -51.13 38.25
CA ALA A 14 14.12 -49.67 38.17
C ALA A 14 14.21 -49.01 39.57
N LEU A 15 13.64 -49.64 40.60
CA LEU A 15 13.72 -49.15 41.98
C LEU A 15 15.15 -49.21 42.54
N VAL A 16 15.91 -50.27 42.24
CA VAL A 16 17.33 -50.37 42.64
C VAL A 16 18.17 -49.32 41.92
N LEU A 17 17.95 -49.09 40.62
CA LEU A 17 18.62 -48.03 39.88
C LEU A 17 18.29 -46.64 40.42
N LEU A 18 17.02 -46.38 40.75
CA LEU A 18 16.62 -45.13 41.38
C LEU A 18 17.26 -44.96 42.76
N SER A 19 17.30 -46.03 43.56
CA SER A 19 17.94 -46.04 44.88
C SER A 19 19.42 -45.70 44.77
N SER A 20 20.15 -46.32 43.85
CA SER A 20 21.57 -46.04 43.64
C SER A 20 21.84 -44.63 43.10
N LEU A 21 20.94 -44.08 42.27
CA LEU A 21 20.99 -42.69 41.82
C LEU A 21 20.77 -41.72 42.99
N ILE A 22 19.76 -41.99 43.83
CA ILE A 22 19.46 -41.18 45.01
C ILE A 22 20.62 -41.25 46.00
N GLU A 23 21.18 -42.43 46.26
CA GLU A 23 22.30 -42.61 47.18
C GLU A 23 23.59 -41.96 46.66
N GLY A 24 23.82 -42.00 45.34
CA GLY A 24 24.90 -41.27 44.68
C GLY A 24 24.74 -39.75 44.82
N VAL A 25 23.53 -39.22 44.62
CA VAL A 25 23.22 -37.80 44.82
C VAL A 25 23.36 -37.40 46.29
N ILE A 26 22.93 -38.25 47.24
CA ILE A 26 23.07 -38.02 48.67
C ILE A 26 24.54 -38.02 49.11
N ARG A 27 25.37 -38.94 48.60
CA ARG A 27 26.82 -38.94 48.89
C ARG A 27 27.54 -37.73 48.27
N LEU A 28 27.17 -37.34 47.06
CA LEU A 28 27.69 -36.14 46.40
C LEU A 28 27.33 -34.87 47.20
N LEU A 29 26.09 -34.81 47.69
CA LEU A 29 25.64 -33.77 48.61
C LEU A 29 26.44 -33.85 49.93
N ALA A 30 26.57 -35.02 50.56
CA ALA A 30 27.16 -35.15 51.90
C ALA A 30 28.67 -34.88 51.98
N HIS A 31 29.44 -35.03 50.89
CA HIS A 31 30.90 -34.86 50.90
C HIS A 31 31.43 -33.69 50.07
N GLU A 32 30.66 -33.16 49.12
CA GLU A 32 31.16 -32.15 48.16
C GLU A 32 30.34 -30.85 48.10
N TRP A 33 29.57 -30.52 49.15
CA TRP A 33 28.93 -29.19 49.30
C TRP A 33 29.81 -27.99 48.91
N PRO A 34 31.10 -27.89 49.32
CA PRO A 34 31.94 -26.75 48.95
C PRO A 34 32.26 -26.67 47.44
N TYR A 35 32.14 -27.77 46.69
CA TYR A 35 32.37 -27.80 45.24
C TYR A 35 31.08 -27.65 44.42
N LEU A 36 29.93 -28.09 44.96
CA LEU A 36 28.63 -27.91 44.31
C LEU A 36 28.16 -26.46 44.29
N VAL A 37 28.38 -25.70 45.36
CA VAL A 37 28.00 -24.28 45.44
C VAL A 37 28.63 -23.42 44.33
N PRO A 38 29.96 -23.47 44.06
CA PRO A 38 30.54 -22.69 42.98
C PRO A 38 30.10 -23.18 41.60
N VAL A 39 29.90 -24.48 41.38
CA VAL A 39 29.41 -25.01 40.09
C VAL A 39 27.99 -24.52 39.79
N VAL A 40 27.07 -24.62 40.76
CA VAL A 40 25.70 -24.11 40.62
C VAL A 40 25.69 -22.59 40.44
N SER A 41 26.55 -21.87 41.17
CA SER A 41 26.69 -20.42 41.03
C SER A 41 27.18 -20.01 39.64
N VAL A 42 28.15 -20.75 39.07
CA VAL A 42 28.65 -20.54 37.70
C VAL A 42 27.55 -20.84 36.68
N LEU A 43 26.81 -21.94 36.83
CA LEU A 43 25.70 -22.27 35.93
C LEU A 43 24.58 -21.20 35.96
N LEU A 44 24.22 -20.71 37.15
CA LEU A 44 23.27 -19.61 37.31
C LEU A 44 23.80 -18.32 36.69
N ALA A 45 25.08 -18.00 36.86
CA ALA A 45 25.71 -16.84 36.23
C ALA A 45 25.69 -16.95 34.69
N ILE A 46 25.97 -18.14 34.14
CA ILE A 46 25.89 -18.41 32.70
C ILE A 46 24.45 -18.26 32.19
N ASP A 47 23.45 -18.84 32.87
CA ASP A 47 22.03 -18.69 32.49
C ASP A 47 21.58 -17.22 32.55
N LEU A 48 21.96 -16.47 33.59
CA LEU A 48 21.69 -15.04 33.70
C LEU A 48 22.34 -14.23 32.57
N LEU A 49 23.59 -14.54 32.21
CA LEU A 49 24.28 -13.91 31.07
C LEU A 49 23.59 -14.25 29.75
N PHE A 50 23.18 -15.50 29.53
CA PHE A 50 22.44 -15.91 28.35
C PHE A 50 21.09 -15.21 28.25
N ARG A 51 20.33 -15.12 29.37
CA ARG A 51 19.06 -14.39 29.42
C ARG A 51 19.25 -12.90 29.16
N ARG A 52 20.29 -12.27 29.72
CA ARG A 52 20.63 -10.86 29.44
C ARG A 52 20.96 -10.64 27.97
N ARG A 53 21.80 -11.51 27.38
CA ARG A 53 22.16 -11.41 25.96
C ARG A 53 20.95 -11.61 25.05
N ARG A 54 20.09 -12.59 25.34
CA ARG A 54 18.83 -12.80 24.60
C ARG A 54 17.91 -11.60 24.69
N ARG A 55 17.77 -10.98 25.87
CA ARG A 55 16.98 -9.74 26.05
C ARG A 55 17.57 -8.59 25.24
N ALA A 56 18.88 -8.35 25.32
CA ALA A 56 19.54 -7.31 24.56
C ALA A 56 19.37 -7.49 23.04
N SER A 57 19.52 -8.72 22.53
CA SER A 57 19.30 -9.04 21.12
C SER A 57 17.84 -8.86 20.70
N ALA A 58 16.87 -9.24 21.56
CA ALA A 58 15.45 -9.03 21.30
C ALA A 58 15.09 -7.53 21.25
N GLU A 59 15.61 -6.73 22.17
CA GLU A 59 15.41 -5.28 22.18
C GLU A 59 16.02 -4.60 20.94
N GLN A 60 17.20 -5.04 20.49
CA GLN A 60 17.82 -4.55 19.26
C GLN A 60 16.99 -4.90 18.01
N ALA A 61 16.49 -6.13 17.93
CA ALA A 61 15.63 -6.57 16.82
C ALA A 61 14.31 -5.79 16.80
N GLU A 62 13.74 -5.51 17.97
CA GLU A 62 12.55 -4.70 18.12
C GLU A 62 12.79 -3.25 17.68
N MET A 63 13.87 -2.63 18.14
CA MET A 63 14.22 -1.26 17.75
C MET A 63 14.46 -1.16 16.25
N ALA A 64 15.17 -2.12 15.65
CA ALA A 64 15.38 -2.18 14.20
C ALA A 64 14.06 -2.28 13.43
N THR A 65 13.08 -3.00 13.96
CA THR A 65 11.73 -3.10 13.37
C THR A 65 11.02 -1.76 13.42
N ILE A 66 11.04 -1.08 14.57
CA ILE A 66 10.44 0.25 14.76
C ILE A 66 11.08 1.28 13.80
N THR A 67 12.41 1.33 13.72
CA THR A 67 13.12 2.27 12.84
C THR A 67 12.78 2.03 11.35
N ARG A 68 12.74 0.76 10.92
CA ARG A 68 12.35 0.41 9.54
C ARG A 68 10.92 0.85 9.24
N GLN A 69 10.00 0.64 10.18
CA GLN A 69 8.60 1.06 10.03
C GLN A 69 8.47 2.58 9.95
N ALA A 70 9.12 3.32 10.85
CA ALA A 70 9.11 4.78 10.82
C ALA A 70 9.63 5.32 9.47
N ALA A 71 10.71 4.74 8.95
CA ALA A 71 11.24 5.11 7.64
C ALA A 71 10.27 4.78 6.49
N GLU A 72 9.55 3.65 6.56
CA GLU A 72 8.54 3.28 5.57
C GLU A 72 7.33 4.23 5.60
N VAL A 73 6.82 4.55 6.79
CA VAL A 73 5.73 5.51 7.00
C VAL A 73 6.09 6.87 6.40
N GLU A 74 7.29 7.37 6.69
CA GLU A 74 7.75 8.67 6.17
C GLU A 74 7.91 8.67 4.65
N ARG A 75 8.45 7.58 4.07
CA ARG A 75 8.52 7.43 2.61
C ARG A 75 7.13 7.45 1.97
N LEU A 76 6.18 6.74 2.56
CA LEU A 76 4.81 6.68 2.04
C LEU A 76 4.11 8.03 2.16
N ARG A 77 4.31 8.74 3.28
CA ARG A 77 3.82 10.12 3.46
C ARG A 77 4.37 11.05 2.38
N LYS A 78 5.69 11.11 2.19
CA LYS A 78 6.29 11.96 1.15
C LYS A 78 5.78 11.62 -0.25
N ARG A 79 5.58 10.32 -0.54
CA ARG A 79 4.99 9.89 -1.83
C ARG A 79 3.54 10.34 -1.98
N SER A 80 2.74 10.22 -0.93
CA SER A 80 1.35 10.71 -0.89
C SER A 80 1.28 12.20 -1.17
N ASP A 81 2.06 12.99 -0.43
CA ASP A 81 2.07 14.44 -0.55
C ASP A 81 2.48 14.88 -1.96
N ARG A 82 3.53 14.25 -2.52
CA ARG A 82 3.96 14.51 -3.90
C ARG A 82 2.92 14.13 -4.93
N ALA A 83 2.29 12.95 -4.80
CA ALA A 83 1.27 12.50 -5.74
C ALA A 83 0.08 13.48 -5.76
N ILE A 84 -0.38 13.92 -4.58
CA ILE A 84 -1.47 14.89 -4.46
C ILE A 84 -1.06 16.24 -5.06
N GLN A 85 0.15 16.73 -4.80
CA GLN A 85 0.64 18.00 -5.35
C GLN A 85 0.76 17.97 -6.86
N VAL A 86 1.32 16.91 -7.43
CA VAL A 86 1.46 16.75 -8.89
C VAL A 86 0.08 16.72 -9.54
N LEU A 87 -0.84 15.90 -9.01
CA LEU A 87 -2.21 15.84 -9.54
C LEU A 87 -2.92 17.20 -9.44
N ALA A 88 -2.76 17.93 -8.33
CA ALA A 88 -3.35 19.25 -8.16
C ALA A 88 -2.78 20.27 -9.16
N ALA A 89 -1.48 20.24 -9.42
CA ALA A 89 -0.83 21.13 -10.38
C ALA A 89 -1.29 20.83 -11.81
N ASP A 90 -1.30 19.55 -12.20
CA ASP A 90 -1.77 19.10 -13.51
C ASP A 90 -3.23 19.51 -13.74
N ARG A 91 -4.08 19.32 -12.72
CA ARG A 91 -5.49 19.75 -12.76
C ARG A 91 -5.63 21.23 -13.07
N VAL A 92 -4.87 22.11 -12.43
CA VAL A 92 -4.96 23.57 -12.67
C VAL A 92 -4.67 23.91 -14.13
N VAL A 93 -3.68 23.24 -14.72
CA VAL A 93 -3.34 23.41 -16.15
C VAL A 93 -4.50 22.95 -17.04
N LEU A 94 -5.07 21.78 -16.76
CA LEU A 94 -6.20 21.23 -17.53
C LEU A 94 -7.47 22.07 -17.40
N GLU A 95 -7.77 22.57 -16.20
CA GLU A 95 -8.90 23.46 -15.96
C GLU A 95 -8.73 24.79 -16.71
N ARG A 96 -7.51 25.35 -16.77
CA ARG A 96 -7.25 26.55 -17.58
C ARG A 96 -7.53 26.28 -19.06
N LYS A 97 -7.00 25.19 -19.62
CA LYS A 97 -7.26 24.79 -21.02
C LYS A 97 -8.76 24.55 -21.27
N SER A 98 -9.48 23.97 -20.31
CA SER A 98 -10.93 23.81 -20.37
C SER A 98 -11.63 25.15 -20.52
N ARG A 99 -11.27 26.13 -19.68
CA ARG A 99 -11.90 27.46 -19.70
C ARG A 99 -11.64 28.19 -21.01
N GLU A 100 -10.40 28.15 -21.50
CA GLU A 100 -10.03 28.73 -22.80
C GLU A 100 -10.86 28.12 -23.95
N LEU A 101 -11.03 26.79 -23.94
CA LEU A 101 -11.84 26.10 -24.95
C LEU A 101 -13.34 26.45 -24.83
N ASP A 102 -13.86 26.57 -23.60
CA ASP A 102 -15.24 26.96 -23.36
C ASP A 102 -15.51 28.42 -23.75
N GLU A 103 -14.56 29.31 -23.50
CA GLU A 103 -14.62 30.70 -23.93
C GLU A 103 -14.62 30.80 -25.46
N LEU A 104 -13.70 30.10 -26.13
CA LEU A 104 -13.65 30.03 -27.58
C LEU A 104 -14.97 29.50 -28.18
N ARG A 105 -15.63 28.55 -27.51
CA ARG A 105 -16.96 28.04 -27.92
C ARG A 105 -18.06 29.08 -27.75
N ARG A 106 -17.99 29.92 -26.71
CA ARG A 106 -19.00 30.96 -26.45
C ARG A 106 -18.88 32.12 -27.43
N THR A 107 -17.67 32.60 -27.71
CA THR A 107 -17.43 33.81 -28.52
C THR A 107 -17.85 33.67 -29.99
N THR A 108 -17.88 32.45 -30.48
CA THR A 108 -18.09 32.12 -31.90
C THR A 108 -19.34 31.26 -32.10
N ARG A 109 -20.24 31.31 -31.13
CA ARG A 109 -21.46 30.52 -31.12
C ARG A 109 -22.31 30.90 -32.33
N GLY A 110 -22.56 29.94 -33.21
CA GLY A 110 -23.36 30.14 -34.43
C GLY A 110 -22.53 30.34 -35.71
N GLU A 111 -21.20 30.44 -35.62
CA GLU A 111 -20.35 30.47 -36.80
C GLU A 111 -20.25 29.09 -37.47
N VAL A 112 -20.76 28.98 -38.69
CA VAL A 112 -20.62 27.78 -39.53
C VAL A 112 -19.35 27.89 -40.37
N ASN A 113 -18.20 27.87 -39.69
CA ASN A 113 -16.89 27.81 -40.34
C ASN A 113 -16.28 26.42 -40.16
N PHE A 114 -16.19 25.66 -41.25
CA PHE A 114 -15.69 24.28 -41.25
C PHE A 114 -14.29 24.16 -40.61
N GLN A 115 -13.34 25.04 -40.97
CA GLN A 115 -11.98 24.97 -40.45
C GLN A 115 -11.95 25.20 -38.93
N LEU A 116 -12.65 26.24 -38.47
CA LEU A 116 -12.75 26.55 -37.05
C LEU A 116 -13.40 25.42 -36.25
N LEU A 117 -14.49 24.84 -36.77
CA LEU A 117 -15.18 23.74 -36.11
C LEU A 117 -14.30 22.47 -36.04
N THR A 118 -13.57 22.13 -37.12
CA THR A 118 -12.63 21.00 -37.10
C THR A 118 -11.48 21.23 -36.13
N GLN A 119 -10.93 22.45 -36.05
CA GLN A 119 -9.92 22.81 -35.08
C GLN A 119 -10.44 22.61 -33.65
N ARG A 120 -11.67 23.05 -33.35
CA ARG A 120 -12.30 22.85 -32.04
C ARG A 120 -12.54 21.39 -31.71
N HIS A 121 -13.01 20.61 -32.68
CA HIS A 121 -13.18 19.18 -32.49
C HIS A 121 -11.84 18.54 -32.10
N HIS A 122 -10.76 18.88 -32.82
CA HIS A 122 -9.42 18.39 -32.51
C HIS A 122 -8.95 18.83 -31.11
N THR A 123 -9.07 20.11 -30.78
CA THR A 123 -8.67 20.63 -29.45
C THR A 123 -9.48 19.99 -28.32
N SER A 124 -10.80 19.84 -28.51
CA SER A 124 -11.69 19.17 -27.54
C SER A 124 -11.29 17.71 -27.32
N ARG A 125 -11.00 16.99 -28.40
CA ARG A 125 -10.52 15.60 -28.32
C ARG A 125 -9.18 15.51 -27.61
N LYS A 126 -8.21 16.36 -27.96
CA LYS A 126 -6.90 16.39 -27.31
C LYS A 126 -7.02 16.65 -25.81
N LEU A 127 -7.89 17.58 -25.41
CA LEU A 127 -8.13 17.86 -24.00
C LEU A 127 -8.79 16.68 -23.27
N ALA A 128 -9.71 15.96 -23.93
CA ALA A 128 -10.26 14.71 -23.39
C ALA A 128 -9.17 13.64 -23.19
N ASP A 129 -8.26 13.49 -24.15
CA ASP A 129 -7.13 12.56 -24.05
C ASP A 129 -6.19 12.94 -22.88
N GLU A 130 -5.94 14.25 -22.68
CA GLU A 130 -5.15 14.75 -21.54
C GLU A 130 -5.85 14.47 -20.18
N TRP A 131 -7.16 14.70 -20.07
CA TRP A 131 -7.94 14.34 -18.87
C TRP A 131 -7.95 12.83 -18.62
N HIS A 132 -8.01 12.03 -19.67
CA HIS A 132 -7.92 10.57 -19.56
C HIS A 132 -6.54 10.14 -19.03
N GLY A 133 -5.46 10.75 -19.52
CA GLY A 133 -4.10 10.53 -19.00
C GLY A 133 -3.97 10.89 -17.51
N HIS A 134 -4.48 12.07 -17.13
CA HIS A 134 -4.51 12.53 -15.74
C HIS A 134 -5.29 11.57 -14.83
N LYS A 135 -6.47 11.10 -15.28
CA LYS A 135 -7.25 10.07 -14.58
C LYS A 135 -6.45 8.78 -14.37
N HIS A 136 -5.74 8.30 -15.40
CA HIS A 136 -4.93 7.09 -15.29
C HIS A 136 -3.79 7.24 -14.29
N GLN A 137 -3.11 8.39 -14.28
CA GLN A 137 -2.10 8.71 -13.29
C GLN A 137 -2.69 8.71 -11.87
N ALA A 138 -3.84 9.34 -11.67
CA ALA A 138 -4.53 9.36 -10.38
C ALA A 138 -4.92 7.93 -9.93
N ILE A 139 -5.41 7.08 -10.83
CA ILE A 139 -5.70 5.67 -10.53
C ILE A 139 -4.43 4.93 -10.08
N GLY A 140 -3.31 5.13 -10.78
CA GLY A 140 -2.01 4.58 -10.42
C GLY A 140 -1.59 5.00 -9.01
N SER A 141 -1.57 6.30 -8.74
CA SER A 141 -1.24 6.85 -7.42
C SER A 141 -2.17 6.32 -6.32
N LYS A 142 -3.48 6.24 -6.57
CA LYS A 142 -4.44 5.68 -5.60
C LYS A 142 -4.09 4.23 -5.26
N ARG A 143 -3.81 3.39 -6.26
CA ARG A 143 -3.49 1.97 -6.06
C ARG A 143 -2.23 1.80 -5.21
N GLU A 144 -1.18 2.57 -5.51
CA GLU A 144 0.07 2.55 -4.75
C GLU A 144 -0.13 2.99 -3.29
N LEU A 145 -0.83 4.11 -3.07
CA LEU A 145 -1.11 4.62 -1.74
C LEU A 145 -1.98 3.65 -0.93
N ALA A 146 -3.04 3.11 -1.54
CA ALA A 146 -3.90 2.12 -0.88
C ALA A 146 -3.14 0.84 -0.53
N ALA A 147 -2.22 0.37 -1.39
CA ALA A 147 -1.37 -0.77 -1.08
C ALA A 147 -0.43 -0.47 0.11
N GLY A 148 0.17 0.72 0.14
CA GLY A 148 0.99 1.18 1.26
C GLY A 148 0.21 1.27 2.57
N VAL A 149 -0.98 1.86 2.55
CA VAL A 149 -1.88 1.96 3.71
C VAL A 149 -2.23 0.57 4.25
N ARG A 150 -2.67 -0.36 3.39
CA ARG A 150 -2.97 -1.75 3.80
C ARG A 150 -1.78 -2.44 4.44
N LYS A 151 -0.57 -2.22 3.90
CA LYS A 151 0.66 -2.76 4.50
C LYS A 151 0.88 -2.21 5.91
N LEU A 152 0.71 -0.91 6.11
CA LEU A 152 0.81 -0.29 7.43
C LEU A 152 -0.29 -0.78 8.39
N GLU A 153 -1.53 -0.95 7.93
CA GLU A 153 -2.63 -1.50 8.73
C GLU A 153 -2.33 -2.93 9.21
N ASN A 154 -1.80 -3.78 8.33
CA ASN A 154 -1.34 -5.12 8.70
C ASN A 154 -0.22 -5.06 9.75
N HIS A 155 0.69 -4.09 9.65
CA HIS A 155 1.72 -3.87 10.67
C HIS A 155 1.14 -3.42 12.01
N LEU A 156 0.17 -2.51 12.01
CA LEU A 156 -0.54 -2.07 13.22
C LEU A 156 -1.24 -3.23 13.91
N ALA A 157 -1.89 -4.11 13.14
CA ALA A 157 -2.55 -5.30 13.66
C ALA A 157 -1.55 -6.26 14.35
N ARG A 158 -0.39 -6.49 13.75
CA ARG A 158 0.69 -7.31 14.35
C ARG A 158 1.29 -6.66 15.60
N ALA A 159 1.53 -5.35 15.54
CA ALA A 159 2.11 -4.61 16.67
C ALA A 159 1.17 -4.57 17.89
N ALA A 160 -0.15 -4.70 17.69
CA ALA A 160 -1.12 -4.81 18.79
C ALA A 160 -0.90 -6.06 19.66
N GLN A 161 -0.35 -7.14 19.09
CA GLN A 161 0.03 -8.37 19.79
C GLN A 161 1.48 -8.35 20.29
N GLY A 162 2.21 -7.26 20.04
CA GLY A 162 3.62 -7.11 20.39
C GLY A 162 3.86 -6.56 21.80
N SER A 163 5.11 -6.21 22.07
CA SER A 163 5.55 -5.57 23.32
C SER A 163 4.82 -4.24 23.59
N THR A 164 4.89 -3.74 24.82
CA THR A 164 4.37 -2.40 25.18
C THR A 164 4.99 -1.27 24.34
N ARG A 165 6.27 -1.38 23.99
CA ARG A 165 6.97 -0.38 23.16
C ARG A 165 6.44 -0.40 21.72
N LEU A 166 6.28 -1.58 21.11
CA LEU A 166 5.66 -1.74 19.79
C LEU A 166 4.23 -1.21 19.77
N ARG A 167 3.44 -1.47 20.81
CA ARG A 167 2.06 -0.96 20.92
C ARG A 167 2.03 0.57 20.94
N ARG A 168 2.91 1.23 21.72
CA ARG A 168 3.03 2.69 21.73
C ARG A 168 3.43 3.26 20.36
N HIS A 169 4.40 2.65 19.69
CA HIS A 169 4.79 3.06 18.32
C HIS A 169 3.64 2.88 17.32
N ALA A 170 2.88 1.79 17.44
CA ALA A 170 1.70 1.56 16.62
C ALA A 170 0.64 2.64 16.85
N GLU A 171 0.42 3.07 18.09
CA GLU A 171 -0.51 4.18 18.38
C GLU A 171 -0.09 5.49 17.70
N GLN A 172 1.20 5.81 17.73
CA GLN A 172 1.74 6.98 17.01
C GLN A 172 1.56 6.85 15.50
N THR A 173 1.75 5.64 14.95
CA THR A 173 1.63 5.37 13.52
C THR A 173 0.17 5.43 13.03
N ARG A 174 -0.83 5.14 13.90
CA ARG A 174 -2.25 5.19 13.53
C ARG A 174 -2.68 6.55 12.99
N ALA A 175 -2.18 7.66 13.57
CA ALA A 175 -2.50 9.00 13.09
C ALA A 175 -2.04 9.20 11.65
N THR A 176 -0.82 8.76 11.33
CA THR A 176 -0.27 8.85 9.97
C THR A 176 -1.03 7.95 8.99
N VAL A 177 -1.42 6.73 9.41
CA VAL A 177 -2.25 5.85 8.58
C VAL A 177 -3.59 6.51 8.26
N ARG A 178 -4.25 7.15 9.23
CA ARG A 178 -5.49 7.90 8.98
C ARG A 178 -5.28 9.04 7.99
N ALA A 179 -4.19 9.80 8.12
CA ALA A 179 -3.86 10.88 7.19
C ALA A 179 -3.64 10.36 5.76
N LEU A 180 -2.91 9.24 5.61
CA LEU A 180 -2.69 8.58 4.33
C LEU A 180 -3.98 8.05 3.72
N SER A 181 -4.88 7.46 4.52
CA SER A 181 -6.22 7.06 4.08
C SER A 181 -7.04 8.27 3.60
N GLY A 182 -6.91 9.43 4.27
CA GLY A 182 -7.44 10.70 3.79
C GLY A 182 -6.87 11.10 2.42
N GLY A 183 -5.56 10.95 2.23
CA GLY A 183 -4.89 11.17 0.95
C GLY A 183 -5.42 10.25 -0.17
N VAL A 184 -5.66 8.97 0.11
CA VAL A 184 -6.32 8.04 -0.82
C VAL A 184 -7.72 8.56 -1.21
N GLY A 185 -8.46 9.10 -0.25
CA GLY A 185 -9.76 9.75 -0.47
C GLY A 185 -9.67 10.97 -1.39
N GLN A 186 -8.66 11.83 -1.20
CA GLN A 186 -8.41 12.98 -2.07
C GLN A 186 -8.11 12.55 -3.51
N VAL A 187 -7.24 11.55 -3.70
CA VAL A 187 -6.96 11.03 -5.05
C VAL A 187 -8.21 10.41 -5.68
N GLN A 188 -9.09 9.78 -4.89
CA GLN A 188 -10.38 9.31 -5.41
C GLN A 188 -11.27 10.45 -5.89
N GLN A 189 -11.29 11.58 -5.19
CA GLN A 189 -12.03 12.76 -5.63
C GLN A 189 -11.48 13.29 -6.97
N GLU A 190 -10.16 13.26 -7.17
CA GLU A 190 -9.56 13.63 -8.46
C GLU A 190 -9.94 12.68 -9.60
N ILE A 191 -10.02 11.38 -9.33
CA ILE A 191 -10.51 10.40 -10.32
C ILE A 191 -11.96 10.73 -10.71
N ASN A 192 -12.83 11.02 -9.74
CA ASN A 192 -14.23 11.34 -10.00
C ASN A 192 -14.38 12.64 -10.80
N ARG A 193 -13.59 13.67 -10.45
CA ARG A 193 -13.55 14.93 -11.20
C ARG A 193 -13.11 14.69 -12.64
N SER A 194 -12.03 13.94 -12.84
CA SER A 194 -11.52 13.61 -14.17
C SER A 194 -12.55 12.85 -15.00
N ASP A 195 -13.32 11.96 -14.38
CA ASP A 195 -14.39 11.21 -15.05
C ASP A 195 -15.54 12.11 -15.52
N THR A 196 -15.91 13.08 -14.68
CA THR A 196 -16.91 14.09 -15.00
C THR A 196 -16.46 14.95 -16.18
N GLU A 197 -15.25 15.49 -16.14
CA GLU A 197 -14.71 16.32 -17.23
C GLU A 197 -14.52 15.51 -18.52
N LEU A 198 -14.02 14.28 -18.43
CA LEU A 198 -13.88 13.40 -19.58
C LEU A 198 -15.24 13.13 -20.26
N THR A 199 -16.26 12.82 -19.47
CA THR A 199 -17.63 12.62 -19.98
C THR A 199 -18.13 13.88 -20.68
N ARG A 200 -17.96 15.04 -20.06
CA ARG A 200 -18.33 16.34 -20.61
C ARG A 200 -17.63 16.63 -21.94
N PHE A 201 -16.31 16.43 -22.02
CA PHE A 201 -15.55 16.67 -23.25
C PHE A 201 -15.89 15.66 -24.34
N ASN A 202 -16.14 14.40 -24.01
CA ASN A 202 -16.56 13.39 -24.99
C ASN A 202 -17.92 13.75 -25.59
N GLN A 203 -18.89 14.16 -24.77
CA GLN A 203 -20.19 14.64 -25.25
C GLN A 203 -20.05 15.88 -26.13
N ALA A 204 -19.24 16.87 -25.70
CA ALA A 204 -19.03 18.09 -26.47
C ALA A 204 -18.32 17.82 -27.81
N THR A 205 -17.33 16.92 -27.82
CA THR A 205 -16.64 16.47 -29.03
C THR A 205 -17.60 15.76 -29.99
N GLY A 206 -18.46 14.88 -29.47
CA GLY A 206 -19.51 14.21 -30.25
C GLY A 206 -20.49 15.20 -30.89
N LYS A 207 -20.99 16.17 -30.11
CA LYS A 207 -21.86 17.25 -30.63
C LYS A 207 -21.17 18.08 -31.71
N LEU A 208 -19.89 18.41 -31.54
CA LEU A 208 -19.11 19.13 -32.57
C LEU A 208 -18.96 18.30 -33.85
N ARG A 209 -18.65 17.02 -33.71
CA ARG A 209 -18.54 16.10 -34.85
C ARG A 209 -19.85 16.06 -35.65
N ASP A 210 -20.98 15.89 -34.97
CA ASP A 210 -22.29 15.79 -35.61
C ASP A 210 -22.69 17.14 -36.23
N HIS A 211 -22.41 18.25 -35.54
CA HIS A 211 -22.64 19.60 -36.08
C HIS A 211 -21.82 19.87 -37.36
N ILE A 212 -20.55 19.49 -37.41
CA ILE A 212 -19.71 19.61 -38.62
C ILE A 212 -20.31 18.82 -39.78
N ARG A 213 -20.73 17.57 -39.52
CA ARG A 213 -21.36 16.70 -40.53
C ARG A 213 -22.61 17.36 -41.11
N ASP A 214 -23.48 17.88 -40.26
CA ASP A 214 -24.82 18.31 -40.64
C ASP A 214 -24.84 19.74 -41.22
N ASN A 215 -23.88 20.60 -40.86
CA ASN A 215 -23.93 22.03 -41.16
C ASN A 215 -22.82 22.51 -42.11
N CYS A 216 -21.77 21.73 -42.39
CA CYS A 216 -20.67 22.14 -43.27
C CYS A 216 -20.76 21.58 -44.71
N GLY A 217 -21.93 21.09 -45.11
CA GLY A 217 -22.19 20.52 -46.43
C GLY A 217 -21.24 19.36 -46.79
N ARG A 218 -20.91 19.22 -48.08
CA ARG A 218 -20.09 18.10 -48.59
C ARG A 218 -18.72 17.96 -47.91
N ARG A 219 -18.11 19.07 -47.48
CA ARG A 219 -16.82 19.05 -46.74
C ARG A 219 -16.99 18.41 -45.36
N GLY A 220 -18.07 18.75 -44.66
CA GLY A 220 -18.43 18.18 -43.37
C GLY A 220 -18.67 16.67 -43.45
N SER A 221 -19.47 16.23 -44.43
CA SER A 221 -19.79 14.80 -44.63
C SER A 221 -18.54 13.97 -44.91
N ARG A 222 -17.69 14.40 -45.85
CA ARG A 222 -16.42 13.70 -46.16
C ARG A 222 -15.51 13.60 -44.94
N TRP A 223 -15.33 14.71 -44.22
CA TRP A 223 -14.52 14.72 -43.00
C TRP A 223 -15.05 13.75 -41.93
N TYR A 224 -16.37 13.65 -41.79
CA TYR A 224 -17.02 12.73 -40.86
C TYR A 224 -16.78 11.27 -41.25
N GLU A 225 -16.93 10.94 -42.53
CA GLU A 225 -16.65 9.60 -43.08
C GLU A 225 -15.19 9.21 -42.81
N ASP A 226 -14.23 10.08 -43.13
CA ASP A 226 -12.81 9.88 -42.85
C ASP A 226 -12.53 9.68 -41.35
N LEU A 227 -13.23 10.44 -40.48
CA LEU A 227 -13.09 10.30 -39.04
C LEU A 227 -13.62 8.95 -38.55
N GLN A 228 -14.76 8.49 -39.06
CA GLN A 228 -15.34 7.20 -38.69
C GLN A 228 -14.45 6.05 -39.16
N GLU A 229 -13.89 6.15 -40.36
CA GLU A 229 -12.99 5.13 -40.89
C GLU A 229 -11.73 5.00 -40.03
N ARG A 230 -11.06 6.12 -39.71
CA ARG A 230 -9.93 6.11 -38.75
C ARG A 230 -10.31 5.55 -37.38
N THR A 231 -11.55 5.75 -36.94
CA THR A 231 -12.02 5.23 -35.64
C THR A 231 -12.21 3.73 -35.68
N ARG A 232 -12.77 3.18 -36.77
CA ARG A 232 -12.90 1.73 -36.98
C ARG A 232 -11.55 1.04 -37.05
N GLN A 233 -10.60 1.61 -37.80
CA GLN A 233 -9.24 1.07 -37.92
C GLN A 233 -8.54 0.96 -36.56
N ARG A 234 -8.72 1.96 -35.68
CA ARG A 234 -8.17 1.89 -34.31
C ARG A 234 -8.87 0.89 -33.41
N ALA A 235 -10.13 0.55 -33.69
CA ALA A 235 -10.88 -0.44 -32.91
C ALA A 235 -10.62 -1.88 -33.38
N SER A 236 -10.10 -2.08 -34.61
CA SER A 236 -9.71 -3.38 -35.16
C SER A 236 -8.28 -3.80 -34.84
N HIS A 237 -7.49 -2.92 -34.22
CA HIS A 237 -6.13 -3.18 -33.72
C HIS A 237 -6.15 -3.32 -32.20
#